data_AF-A0A7J6RDP7-F1
#
_entry.id   AF-A0A7J6RDP7-F1
#
_cell.length_a   1.000
_cell.length_b   1.000
_cell.length_c   1.000
_cell.angle_alpha   90.00
_cell.angle_beta   90.00
_cell.angle_gamma   90.00
#
_symmetry.space_group_name_H-M   'P 1'
#
loop_
_entity.id
_entity.type
_entity.pdbx_description
1 polymer ?
#
loop_
_entity_poly.entity_id
_entity_poly.type
_entity_poly.pdbx_seq_one_letter_code
_entity_poly.pdbx_strand_id
1 'polypeptide(L)'
;ASPFSTSSTRCPRWTGRTAAHNLASGLDDYPRGVLVDEGLECHVDLASWMVLFADTMVKINSTAVGVRPTRFWQGERERLQSLLRTTMVNEKGMFSDLIGRQIVEKREGKKGSLLSRPPWMSRGSAGQCSPMNGIECDPYSDAPCCSPSGWCGGSRDHCECEGCIRYLPLEERMKKDKAFGRKYTISAAPVHSPHVGYVTIFPLLLGLLDPVKDRQIILTTIDVINKELMTPYGLASLSKSDPLYRMGEDYWRGKIWGNINLLAIGALRHYGSVMDDSIITEMADSMRKGFMKTVEDGFKKKKSIYENYTPDRGEPAGAAPFTGWTAVAYVLATEEDNHWWEKAVGTPSVDQTRPERYVSDEL
;
A
#
# COMPACT_ATOMS: atom_id res chain seq x y z
N ALA A 1 -37.02 -8.62 2.32
CA ALA A 1 -35.92 -8.87 3.25
C ALA A 1 -35.46 -7.53 3.82
N SER A 2 -35.40 -7.37 5.14
CA SER A 2 -34.81 -6.18 5.77
C SER A 2 -33.33 -6.06 5.36
N PRO A 3 -32.82 -4.89 4.95
CA PRO A 3 -31.40 -4.73 4.64
C PRO A 3 -30.49 -4.77 5.89
N PHE A 4 -31.09 -4.85 7.08
CA PHE A 4 -30.39 -4.73 8.35
C PHE A 4 -30.63 -5.98 9.20
N SER A 5 -29.83 -7.02 8.96
CA SER A 5 -29.69 -8.19 9.83
C SER A 5 -28.30 -8.80 9.65
N THR A 6 -27.41 -8.41 10.56
CA THR A 6 -26.22 -9.06 11.14
C THR A 6 -25.62 -10.33 10.49
N SER A 7 -24.28 -10.31 10.35
CA SER A 7 -23.33 -11.44 10.53
C SER A 7 -22.33 -11.66 9.39
N SER A 8 -21.46 -10.67 9.16
CA SER A 8 -20.00 -10.83 9.04
C SER A 8 -19.42 -9.43 8.86
N THR A 9 -18.34 -9.09 9.55
CA THR A 9 -17.63 -7.82 9.33
C THR A 9 -17.08 -7.87 7.90
N ARG A 10 -17.82 -7.36 6.92
CA ARG A 10 -17.36 -7.39 5.52
C ARG A 10 -16.12 -6.52 5.42
N CYS A 11 -15.01 -7.16 5.11
CA CYS A 11 -13.76 -6.49 4.84
C CYS A 11 -13.85 -5.72 3.52
N PRO A 12 -13.41 -4.46 3.49
CA PRO A 12 -13.17 -3.75 2.24
C PRO A 12 -12.12 -4.49 1.42
N ARG A 13 -12.47 -4.82 0.17
CA ARG A 13 -11.58 -5.49 -0.78
C ARG A 13 -11.71 -4.86 -2.16
N TRP A 14 -10.58 -4.71 -2.83
CA TRP A 14 -10.52 -4.30 -4.23
C TRP A 14 -10.96 -5.46 -5.10
N THR A 15 -11.96 -5.23 -5.96
CA THR A 15 -12.48 -6.24 -6.89
C THR A 15 -11.65 -6.28 -8.16
N GLY A 16 -11.52 -7.46 -8.78
CA GLY A 16 -10.84 -7.62 -10.06
C GLY A 16 -9.31 -7.63 -10.02
N ARG A 17 -8.68 -7.78 -8.84
CA ARG A 17 -7.22 -7.97 -8.75
C ARG A 17 -6.82 -9.35 -9.29
N THR A 18 -5.61 -9.43 -9.84
CA THR A 18 -4.91 -10.68 -10.16
C THR A 18 -3.80 -10.93 -9.13
N ALA A 19 -3.07 -12.04 -9.26
CA ALA A 19 -1.88 -12.27 -8.44
C ALA A 19 -0.78 -11.22 -8.69
N ALA A 20 -0.71 -10.67 -9.90
CA ALA A 20 0.33 -9.72 -10.30
C ALA A 20 -0.07 -8.26 -10.11
N HIS A 21 -1.36 -7.93 -10.29
CA HIS A 21 -1.82 -6.54 -10.34
C HIS A 21 -3.11 -6.30 -9.55
N ASN A 22 -3.27 -5.07 -9.07
CA ASN A 22 -4.50 -4.56 -8.47
C ASN A 22 -4.79 -3.14 -9.01
N LEU A 23 -5.20 -3.08 -10.28
CA LEU A 23 -5.44 -1.82 -11.01
C LEU A 23 -6.48 -0.92 -10.33
N ALA A 24 -7.51 -1.53 -9.72
CA ALA A 24 -8.57 -0.76 -9.04
C ALA A 24 -8.05 0.08 -7.86
N SER A 25 -6.91 -0.30 -7.28
CA SER A 25 -6.30 0.46 -6.17
C SER A 25 -5.54 1.71 -6.62
N GLY A 26 -5.22 1.82 -7.91
CA GLY A 26 -4.29 2.82 -8.44
C GLY A 26 -2.81 2.56 -8.09
N LEU A 27 -2.53 1.46 -7.38
CA LEU A 27 -1.18 0.97 -7.03
C LEU A 27 -0.92 -0.35 -7.78
N ASP A 28 -0.91 -0.28 -9.11
CA ASP A 28 -1.09 -1.40 -10.03
C ASP A 28 -0.28 -2.66 -9.68
N ASP A 29 1.05 -2.58 -9.59
CA ASP A 29 1.92 -3.72 -9.29
C ASP A 29 2.32 -3.79 -7.81
N TYR A 30 1.73 -2.98 -6.91
CA TYR A 30 2.05 -3.04 -5.48
C TYR A 30 1.73 -4.43 -4.94
N PRO A 31 2.69 -5.10 -4.27
CA PRO A 31 2.55 -6.51 -3.94
C PRO A 31 1.49 -6.74 -2.85
N ARG A 32 0.60 -7.69 -3.13
CA ARG A 32 -0.45 -8.20 -2.22
C ARG A 32 -0.20 -9.71 -1.99
N GLY A 33 -1.25 -10.52 -1.81
CA GLY A 33 -1.10 -11.98 -1.77
C GLY A 33 -0.78 -12.59 -3.15
N VAL A 34 -0.07 -13.72 -3.16
CA VAL A 34 0.22 -14.47 -4.40
C VAL A 34 -0.96 -15.32 -4.85
N LEU A 35 -1.84 -15.70 -3.92
CA LEU A 35 -3.17 -16.23 -4.23
C LEU A 35 -4.20 -15.11 -4.12
N VAL A 36 -5.23 -15.18 -4.95
CA VAL A 36 -6.41 -14.33 -4.83
C VAL A 36 -7.48 -15.11 -4.05
N ASP A 37 -7.78 -14.68 -2.82
CA ASP A 37 -8.81 -15.31 -1.97
C ASP A 37 -9.92 -14.30 -1.67
N GLU A 38 -10.73 -14.04 -2.69
CA GLU A 38 -11.71 -12.93 -2.73
C GLU A 38 -12.68 -12.86 -1.55
N GLY A 39 -12.96 -14.00 -0.89
CA GLY A 39 -13.87 -14.06 0.25
C GLY A 39 -13.24 -13.66 1.58
N LEU A 40 -11.92 -13.61 1.65
CA LEU A 40 -11.15 -13.48 2.90
C LEU A 40 -10.10 -12.37 2.89
N GLU A 41 -9.97 -11.64 1.77
CA GLU A 41 -9.06 -10.49 1.67
C GLU A 41 -9.66 -9.21 2.30
N CYS A 42 -8.80 -8.41 2.94
CA CYS A 42 -9.08 -7.09 3.49
C CYS A 42 -7.93 -6.14 3.11
N HIS A 43 -8.21 -5.06 2.39
CA HIS A 43 -7.19 -4.12 1.90
C HIS A 43 -7.15 -2.82 2.71
N VAL A 44 -5.99 -2.50 3.28
CA VAL A 44 -5.79 -1.38 4.22
C VAL A 44 -6.11 -0.07 3.54
N ASP A 45 -5.54 0.17 2.37
CA ASP A 45 -5.71 1.38 1.58
C ASP A 45 -7.19 1.62 1.23
N LEU A 46 -7.92 0.59 0.81
CA LEU A 46 -9.36 0.73 0.56
C LEU A 46 -10.14 1.03 1.84
N ALA A 47 -9.85 0.32 2.94
CA ALA A 47 -10.49 0.59 4.22
C ALA A 47 -10.22 2.04 4.66
N SER A 48 -9.00 2.53 4.50
CA SER A 48 -8.64 3.93 4.78
C SER A 48 -9.42 4.92 3.91
N TRP A 49 -9.51 4.68 2.60
CA TRP A 49 -10.35 5.51 1.72
C TRP A 49 -11.81 5.52 2.14
N MET A 50 -12.36 4.36 2.56
CA MET A 50 -13.73 4.27 3.03
C MET A 50 -13.95 4.99 4.37
N VAL A 51 -12.97 4.99 5.29
CA VAL A 51 -13.03 5.81 6.52
C VAL A 51 -13.08 7.28 6.17
N LEU A 52 -12.18 7.76 5.30
CA LEU A 52 -12.14 9.15 4.87
C LEU A 52 -13.44 9.57 4.19
N PHE A 53 -14.00 8.69 3.35
CA PHE A 53 -15.29 8.91 2.71
C PHE A 53 -16.42 9.03 3.74
N ALA A 54 -16.53 8.08 4.67
CA ALA A 54 -17.55 8.12 5.72
C ALA A 54 -17.43 9.38 6.59
N ASP A 55 -16.21 9.78 6.96
CA ASP A 55 -15.96 11.01 7.71
C ASP A 55 -16.36 12.26 6.93
N THR A 56 -16.04 12.30 5.63
CA THR A 56 -16.46 13.37 4.72
C THR A 56 -17.98 13.47 4.64
N MET A 57 -18.69 12.34 4.56
CA MET A 57 -20.16 12.30 4.55
C MET A 57 -20.76 12.82 5.87
N VAL A 58 -20.12 12.59 7.00
CA VAL A 58 -20.51 13.18 8.29
C VAL A 58 -20.36 14.72 8.26
N LYS A 59 -19.26 15.24 7.71
CA LYS A 59 -18.95 16.68 7.61
C LYS A 59 -19.82 17.45 6.60
N ILE A 60 -20.05 16.91 5.40
CA ILE A 60 -20.95 17.54 4.40
C ILE A 60 -22.36 17.65 4.97
N ASN A 61 -22.79 16.59 5.66
CA ASN A 61 -24.12 16.57 6.20
C ASN A 61 -24.35 17.60 7.32
N SER A 62 -23.36 17.86 8.18
CA SER A 62 -23.50 18.88 9.23
C SER A 62 -23.61 20.30 8.69
N THR A 63 -23.23 20.54 7.43
CA THR A 63 -23.14 21.88 6.82
C THR A 63 -24.23 22.15 5.79
N ALA A 64 -24.70 21.15 5.04
CA ALA A 64 -25.54 21.38 3.85
C ALA A 64 -27.02 20.98 3.99
N VAL A 65 -27.41 20.16 4.97
CA VAL A 65 -28.78 19.59 4.99
C VAL A 65 -29.35 19.64 6.41
N GLY A 66 -30.43 20.40 6.61
CA GLY A 66 -31.17 20.49 7.89
C GLY A 66 -31.88 19.21 8.33
N VAL A 67 -31.45 18.05 7.84
CA VAL A 67 -31.94 16.70 8.18
C VAL A 67 -30.80 16.00 8.93
N ARG A 68 -31.09 15.13 9.90
CA ARG A 68 -30.05 14.33 10.60
C ARG A 68 -29.78 13.00 9.86
N PRO A 69 -28.73 12.88 9.03
CA PRO A 69 -28.13 11.58 8.74
C PRO A 69 -26.75 11.49 9.39
N THR A 70 -26.73 11.18 10.69
CA THR A 70 -25.49 11.10 11.46
C THR A 70 -25.15 9.67 11.85
N ARG A 71 -26.11 8.90 12.38
CA ARG A 71 -25.80 7.58 12.99
C ARG A 71 -25.28 6.53 12.00
N PHE A 72 -25.74 6.54 10.74
CA PHE A 72 -25.28 5.56 9.76
C PHE A 72 -23.80 5.81 9.40
N TRP A 73 -23.45 7.01 8.94
CA TRP A 73 -22.07 7.33 8.55
C TRP A 73 -21.12 7.37 9.74
N GLN A 74 -21.58 7.82 10.91
CA GLN A 74 -20.81 7.71 12.15
C GLN A 74 -20.55 6.24 12.51
N GLY A 75 -21.59 5.40 12.49
CA GLY A 75 -21.45 3.97 12.77
C GLY A 75 -20.56 3.27 11.75
N GLU A 76 -20.62 3.65 10.48
CA GLU A 76 -19.75 3.08 9.43
C GLU A 76 -18.30 3.53 9.60
N ARG A 77 -18.06 4.82 9.92
CA ARG A 77 -16.73 5.34 10.27
C ARG A 77 -16.14 4.58 11.46
N GLU A 78 -16.89 4.45 12.55
CA GLU A 78 -16.47 3.73 13.76
C GLU A 78 -16.21 2.26 13.48
N ARG A 79 -17.07 1.59 12.70
CA ARG A 79 -16.91 0.19 12.30
C ARG A 79 -15.62 -0.01 11.49
N LEU A 80 -15.35 0.83 10.50
CA LEU A 80 -14.16 0.72 9.66
C LEU A 80 -12.87 1.08 10.42
N GLN A 81 -12.91 2.08 11.30
CA GLN A 81 -11.79 2.39 12.19
C GLN A 81 -11.50 1.23 13.16
N SER A 82 -12.55 0.62 13.71
CA SER A 82 -12.40 -0.58 14.54
C SER A 82 -11.77 -1.72 13.74
N LEU A 83 -12.25 -1.97 12.50
CA LEU A 83 -11.70 -3.00 11.62
C LEU A 83 -10.20 -2.78 11.36
N LEU A 84 -9.79 -1.55 11.03
CA LEU A 84 -8.38 -1.21 10.83
C LEU A 84 -7.54 -1.59 12.06
N ARG A 85 -7.97 -1.18 13.25
CA ARG A 85 -7.24 -1.40 14.52
C ARG A 85 -7.22 -2.86 14.97
N THR A 86 -8.31 -3.60 14.79
CA THR A 86 -8.45 -4.96 15.37
C THR A 86 -8.08 -6.08 14.42
N THR A 87 -8.16 -5.85 13.11
CA THR A 87 -8.04 -6.91 12.11
C THR A 87 -6.91 -6.65 11.12
N MET A 88 -6.50 -5.40 10.93
CA MET A 88 -5.54 -5.01 9.90
C MET A 88 -4.21 -4.54 10.50
N VAL A 89 -4.04 -4.62 11.82
CA VAL A 89 -2.74 -4.46 12.50
C VAL A 89 -2.14 -5.84 12.72
N ASN A 90 -0.94 -6.06 12.19
CA ASN A 90 -0.24 -7.34 12.32
C ASN A 90 0.44 -7.49 13.69
N GLU A 91 1.07 -8.65 13.91
CA GLU A 91 1.80 -8.97 15.16
C GLU A 91 2.96 -8.01 15.50
N LYS A 92 3.41 -7.20 14.54
CA LYS A 92 4.46 -6.17 14.72
C LYS A 92 3.89 -4.78 15.01
N GLY A 93 2.57 -4.64 15.15
CA GLY A 93 1.92 -3.35 15.39
C GLY A 93 1.79 -2.46 14.16
N MET A 94 2.02 -3.00 12.95
CA MET A 94 1.94 -2.26 11.70
C MET A 94 0.64 -2.59 10.95
N PHE A 95 0.09 -1.63 10.21
CA PHE A 95 -1.00 -1.95 9.30
C PHE A 95 -0.52 -2.85 8.16
N SER A 96 -1.32 -3.84 7.82
CA SER A 96 -1.05 -4.78 6.74
C SER A 96 -2.34 -5.39 6.26
N ASP A 97 -2.46 -5.54 4.93
CA ASP A 97 -3.58 -6.25 4.33
C ASP A 97 -3.74 -7.63 4.97
N LEU A 98 -4.98 -8.04 5.19
CA LEU A 98 -5.27 -9.43 5.45
C LEU A 98 -5.49 -10.08 4.08
N ILE A 99 -4.54 -10.87 3.59
CA ILE A 99 -4.52 -11.33 2.19
C ILE A 99 -5.20 -12.69 2.00
N GLY A 100 -6.16 -13.06 2.86
CA GLY A 100 -6.80 -14.36 2.80
C GLY A 100 -5.82 -15.52 2.98
N ARG A 101 -6.19 -16.74 2.56
CA ARG A 101 -5.33 -17.91 2.71
C ARG A 101 -4.27 -17.94 1.62
N GLN A 102 -3.03 -18.20 2.01
CA GLN A 102 -1.88 -18.06 1.13
C GLN A 102 -0.99 -19.30 1.16
N ILE A 103 -0.08 -19.38 0.19
CA ILE A 103 0.85 -20.49 0.09
C ILE A 103 1.98 -20.33 1.12
N VAL A 104 2.18 -21.37 1.92
CA VAL A 104 3.23 -21.44 2.94
C VAL A 104 4.05 -22.71 2.76
N GLU A 105 5.34 -22.65 3.10
CA GLU A 105 6.20 -23.84 3.10
C GLU A 105 5.71 -24.88 4.12
N LYS A 106 5.75 -26.16 3.77
CA LYS A 106 5.58 -27.24 4.74
C LYS A 106 6.87 -27.37 5.55
N ARG A 107 6.78 -27.20 6.87
CA ARG A 107 7.88 -27.46 7.80
C ARG A 107 7.38 -28.30 8.97
N GLU A 108 8.09 -29.36 9.30
CA GLU A 108 7.75 -30.20 10.45
C GLU A 108 7.96 -29.42 11.75
N GLY A 109 6.93 -29.37 12.60
CA GLY A 109 7.00 -28.76 13.94
C GLY A 109 7.17 -27.23 14.00
N LYS A 110 7.15 -26.50 12.87
CA LYS A 110 7.25 -25.03 12.82
C LYS A 110 6.27 -24.42 11.81
N LYS A 111 5.86 -23.17 12.06
CA LYS A 111 5.09 -22.38 11.08
C LYS A 111 5.95 -22.15 9.84
N GLY A 112 5.45 -22.56 8.68
CA GLY A 112 6.09 -22.34 7.39
C GLY A 112 6.21 -20.87 7.03
N SER A 113 7.22 -20.50 6.24
CA SER A 113 7.33 -19.17 5.66
C SER A 113 6.32 -18.99 4.54
N LEU A 114 5.71 -17.81 4.49
CA LEU A 114 4.84 -17.37 3.39
C LEU A 114 5.63 -17.26 2.08
N LEU A 115 5.06 -17.75 0.99
CA LEU A 115 5.56 -17.51 -0.36
C LEU A 115 5.20 -16.06 -0.75
N SER A 116 6.07 -15.12 -0.37
CA SER A 116 5.87 -13.68 -0.62
C SER A 116 6.39 -13.20 -1.97
N ARG A 117 7.21 -14.03 -2.64
CA ARG A 117 7.69 -13.78 -3.99
C ARG A 117 7.05 -14.81 -4.93
N PRO A 118 6.27 -14.40 -5.94
CA PRO A 118 5.81 -15.32 -6.96
C PRO A 118 7.01 -15.96 -7.68
N PRO A 119 6.92 -17.25 -8.06
CA PRO A 119 7.96 -17.94 -8.83
C PRO A 119 8.24 -17.31 -10.21
N TRP A 120 7.24 -16.68 -10.80
CA TRP A 120 7.39 -15.97 -12.08
C TRP A 120 7.97 -14.59 -11.89
N MET A 121 8.76 -14.17 -12.87
CA MET A 121 9.24 -12.80 -12.91
C MET A 121 8.24 -11.94 -13.67
N SER A 122 7.88 -10.79 -13.10
CA SER A 122 7.36 -9.66 -13.88
C SER A 122 8.52 -8.81 -14.46
N ARG A 123 9.79 -9.23 -14.35
CA ARG A 123 10.95 -8.45 -14.81
C ARG A 123 10.77 -8.08 -16.29
N GLY A 124 10.66 -6.78 -16.52
CA GLY A 124 11.60 -5.87 -17.22
C GLY A 124 12.76 -6.38 -18.09
N SER A 125 12.91 -7.68 -18.33
CA SER A 125 13.65 -8.21 -19.48
C SER A 125 12.60 -8.76 -20.45
N ALA A 126 11.82 -7.87 -21.07
CA ALA A 126 11.07 -8.10 -22.31
C ALA A 126 10.23 -9.41 -22.42
N GLY A 127 9.70 -9.96 -21.33
CA GLY A 127 9.01 -11.26 -21.42
C GLY A 127 9.95 -12.43 -21.71
N GLN A 128 11.19 -12.40 -21.20
CA GLN A 128 12.12 -13.53 -21.28
C GLN A 128 11.89 -14.54 -20.16
N CYS A 129 12.09 -15.81 -20.48
CA CYS A 129 12.01 -16.93 -19.56
C CYS A 129 13.25 -17.83 -19.64
N SER A 130 13.55 -18.52 -18.55
CA SER A 130 14.67 -19.44 -18.48
C SER A 130 14.36 -20.56 -17.49
N PRO A 131 13.83 -21.70 -17.97
CA PRO A 131 13.47 -22.82 -17.12
C PRO A 131 14.63 -23.34 -16.28
N MET A 132 15.85 -23.36 -16.84
CA MET A 132 17.05 -23.82 -16.13
C MET A 132 17.46 -22.90 -14.97
N ASN A 133 17.15 -21.61 -15.07
CA ASN A 133 17.47 -20.62 -14.04
C ASN A 133 16.26 -20.30 -13.12
N GLY A 134 15.17 -21.07 -13.24
CA GLY A 134 13.95 -20.85 -12.44
C GLY A 134 13.22 -19.54 -12.79
N ILE A 135 13.41 -19.01 -14.00
CA ILE A 135 12.73 -17.80 -14.47
C ILE A 135 11.48 -18.23 -15.23
N GLU A 136 10.32 -18.03 -14.62
CA GLU A 136 9.04 -18.46 -15.16
C GLU A 136 8.23 -17.30 -15.75
N CYS A 137 7.38 -17.62 -16.73
CA CYS A 137 6.38 -16.70 -17.27
C CYS A 137 5.19 -16.58 -16.31
N ASP A 138 4.52 -15.43 -16.31
CA ASP A 138 3.35 -15.19 -15.48
C ASP A 138 2.17 -16.05 -15.95
N PRO A 139 1.73 -17.05 -15.16
CA PRO A 139 0.66 -17.95 -15.55
C PRO A 139 -0.74 -17.29 -15.53
N TYR A 140 -0.87 -16.08 -14.99
CA TYR A 140 -2.10 -15.29 -14.97
C TYR A 140 -2.16 -14.25 -16.09
N SER A 141 -1.11 -14.12 -16.90
CA SER A 141 -1.05 -13.21 -18.04
C SER A 141 -1.52 -13.87 -19.34
N ASP A 142 -1.65 -13.06 -20.39
CA ASP A 142 -1.85 -13.55 -21.76
C ASP A 142 -0.60 -14.25 -22.35
N ALA A 143 0.50 -14.32 -21.60
CA ALA A 143 1.77 -14.92 -22.02
C ALA A 143 2.29 -16.01 -21.04
N PRO A 144 1.53 -17.09 -20.78
CA PRO A 144 1.87 -18.07 -19.72
C PRO A 144 2.90 -19.14 -20.13
N CYS A 145 3.30 -19.19 -21.40
CA CYS A 145 4.17 -20.24 -21.93
C CYS A 145 5.54 -19.71 -22.29
N CYS A 146 6.58 -20.44 -21.88
CA CYS A 146 7.96 -20.18 -22.25
C CYS A 146 8.34 -20.98 -23.50
N SER A 147 8.67 -20.28 -24.59
CA SER A 147 9.19 -20.88 -25.82
C SER A 147 10.61 -21.43 -25.63
N PRO A 148 11.06 -22.38 -26.47
CA PRO A 148 12.45 -22.86 -26.48
C PRO A 148 13.48 -21.74 -26.69
N SER A 149 13.08 -20.64 -27.33
CA SER A 149 13.91 -19.45 -27.53
C SER A 149 14.04 -18.56 -26.29
N GLY A 150 13.42 -18.94 -25.17
CA GLY A 150 13.50 -18.21 -23.90
C GLY A 150 12.60 -16.98 -23.84
N TRP A 151 11.44 -17.02 -24.51
CA TRP A 151 10.45 -15.94 -24.49
C TRP A 151 9.06 -16.41 -24.09
N CYS A 152 8.39 -15.62 -23.28
CA CYS A 152 7.03 -15.77 -22.83
C CYS A 152 6.04 -15.33 -23.91
N GLY A 153 5.02 -16.13 -24.15
CA GLY A 153 3.93 -15.78 -25.06
C GLY A 153 2.72 -16.69 -24.91
N GLY A 154 1.61 -16.28 -25.52
CA GLY A 154 0.33 -17.01 -25.50
C GLY A 154 -0.11 -17.56 -26.86
N SER A 155 0.69 -17.35 -27.93
CA SER A 155 0.36 -17.89 -29.24
C SER A 155 0.56 -19.41 -29.29
N ARG A 156 0.04 -20.07 -30.34
CA ARG A 156 0.29 -21.50 -30.58
C ARG A 156 1.79 -21.82 -30.64
N ASP A 157 2.60 -20.96 -31.25
CA ASP A 157 4.05 -21.16 -31.34
C ASP A 157 4.76 -21.09 -29.97
N HIS A 158 4.13 -20.49 -28.95
CA HIS A 158 4.64 -20.46 -27.59
C HIS A 158 4.12 -21.59 -26.70
N CYS A 159 2.88 -22.05 -26.92
CA CYS A 159 2.18 -22.98 -26.03
C CYS A 159 1.96 -24.40 -26.61
N GLU A 160 2.03 -24.55 -27.94
CA GLU A 160 1.79 -25.80 -28.68
C GLU A 160 3.04 -26.21 -29.49
N CYS A 161 4.23 -25.89 -28.97
CA CYS A 161 5.51 -26.16 -29.61
C CYS A 161 6.25 -27.33 -28.95
N GLU A 162 7.24 -27.89 -29.65
CA GLU A 162 8.12 -28.90 -29.05
C GLU A 162 9.10 -28.21 -28.09
N GLY A 163 9.08 -28.62 -26.81
CA GLY A 163 10.01 -28.12 -25.79
C GLY A 163 9.61 -26.83 -25.08
N CYS A 164 8.48 -26.18 -25.42
CA CYS A 164 7.96 -25.11 -24.57
C CYS A 164 7.43 -25.62 -23.24
N ILE A 165 7.43 -24.72 -22.26
CA ILE A 165 6.91 -24.97 -20.92
C ILE A 165 5.74 -24.05 -20.66
N ARG A 166 4.55 -24.63 -20.46
CA ARG A 166 3.39 -23.88 -19.96
C ARG A 166 3.43 -23.83 -18.44
N TYR A 167 3.50 -22.64 -17.88
CA TYR A 167 3.40 -22.45 -16.43
C TYR A 167 1.95 -22.47 -15.99
N LEU A 168 1.69 -23.15 -14.87
CA LEU A 168 0.35 -23.26 -14.30
C LEU A 168 0.13 -22.19 -13.21
N PRO A 169 -1.11 -21.68 -13.05
CA PRO A 169 -1.49 -20.90 -11.88
C PRO A 169 -1.19 -21.66 -10.58
N LEU A 170 -0.93 -20.93 -9.49
CA LEU A 170 -0.51 -21.54 -8.22
C LEU A 170 -1.55 -22.50 -7.65
N GLU A 171 -2.84 -22.20 -7.81
CA GLU A 171 -3.97 -23.04 -7.40
C GLU A 171 -3.98 -24.38 -8.14
N GLU A 172 -3.56 -24.37 -9.41
CA GLU A 172 -3.42 -25.58 -10.21
C GLU A 172 -2.15 -26.35 -9.89
N ARG A 173 -1.02 -25.66 -9.63
CA ARG A 173 0.22 -26.31 -9.20
C ARG A 173 0.02 -27.09 -7.90
N MET A 174 -0.71 -26.51 -6.95
CA MET A 174 -1.07 -27.19 -5.71
C MET A 174 -1.79 -28.53 -5.93
N LYS A 175 -2.51 -28.69 -7.05
CA LYS A 175 -3.25 -29.91 -7.39
C LYS A 175 -2.46 -30.87 -8.30
N LYS A 176 -1.73 -30.32 -9.28
CA LYS A 176 -1.14 -31.07 -10.39
C LYS A 176 0.37 -31.30 -10.23
N ASP A 177 1.08 -30.38 -9.59
CA ASP A 177 2.52 -30.48 -9.38
C ASP A 177 2.82 -31.13 -8.02
N LYS A 178 3.18 -32.42 -8.06
CA LYS A 178 3.53 -33.19 -6.86
C LYS A 178 4.78 -32.65 -6.14
N ALA A 179 5.74 -32.06 -6.86
CA ALA A 179 6.92 -31.48 -6.23
C ALA A 179 6.54 -30.19 -5.48
N PHE A 180 5.74 -29.34 -6.12
CA PHE A 180 5.19 -28.14 -5.48
C PHE A 180 4.33 -28.49 -4.26
N GLY A 181 3.40 -29.44 -4.39
CA GLY A 181 2.55 -29.89 -3.29
C GLY A 181 3.28 -30.63 -2.15
N ARG A 182 4.49 -31.15 -2.38
CA ARG A 182 5.36 -31.66 -1.30
C ARG A 182 6.03 -30.54 -0.52
N LYS A 183 6.39 -29.44 -1.18
CA LYS A 183 7.06 -28.29 -0.56
C LYS A 183 6.09 -27.31 0.09
N TYR A 184 4.89 -27.15 -0.46
CA TYR A 184 3.97 -26.08 -0.09
C TYR A 184 2.60 -26.61 0.35
N THR A 185 1.91 -25.81 1.17
CA THR A 185 0.50 -25.97 1.56
C THR A 185 -0.19 -24.61 1.53
N ILE A 186 -1.51 -24.60 1.61
CA ILE A 186 -2.29 -23.37 1.83
C ILE A 186 -2.43 -23.16 3.35
N SER A 187 -2.31 -21.92 3.81
CA SER A 187 -2.50 -21.55 5.21
C SER A 187 -3.93 -21.85 5.66
N ALA A 188 -4.09 -22.30 6.91
CA ALA A 188 -5.40 -22.65 7.45
C ALA A 188 -6.31 -21.43 7.65
N ALA A 189 -5.72 -20.27 7.92
CA ALA A 189 -6.40 -19.01 8.15
C ALA A 189 -5.81 -17.91 7.26
N PRO A 190 -6.53 -16.78 7.11
CA PRO A 190 -5.98 -15.59 6.50
C PRO A 190 -4.69 -15.13 7.16
N VAL A 191 -3.77 -14.58 6.37
CA VAL A 191 -2.48 -14.09 6.87
C VAL A 191 -2.32 -12.61 6.53
N HIS A 192 -1.54 -11.90 7.35
CA HIS A 192 -1.15 -10.54 7.02
C HIS A 192 -0.12 -10.52 5.89
N SER A 193 -0.23 -9.55 5.00
CA SER A 193 0.75 -9.26 3.98
C SER A 193 2.11 -8.94 4.63
N PRO A 194 3.21 -9.51 4.11
CA PRO A 194 4.55 -9.20 4.59
C PRO A 194 5.08 -7.88 3.97
N HIS A 195 4.37 -7.32 2.98
CA HIS A 195 4.86 -6.22 2.16
C HIS A 195 4.70 -4.89 2.87
N VAL A 196 5.83 -4.25 3.15
CA VAL A 196 5.90 -2.94 3.82
C VAL A 196 6.12 -1.86 2.77
N GLY A 197 5.24 -0.85 2.74
CA GLY A 197 5.24 0.18 1.71
C GLY A 197 4.14 1.21 1.92
N TYR A 198 3.74 1.89 0.85
CA TYR A 198 2.68 2.89 0.92
C TYR A 198 1.40 2.35 1.58
N VAL A 199 0.94 1.14 1.22
CA VAL A 199 -0.27 0.52 1.80
C VAL A 199 -0.22 0.44 3.33
N THR A 200 0.96 0.12 3.90
CA THR A 200 1.19 0.03 5.35
C THR A 200 0.93 1.35 6.08
N ILE A 201 1.09 2.48 5.40
CA ILE A 201 1.04 3.81 6.05
C ILE A 201 -0.21 4.61 5.68
N PHE A 202 -1.11 4.09 4.82
CA PHE A 202 -2.33 4.79 4.38
C PHE A 202 -3.17 5.38 5.52
N PRO A 203 -3.41 4.67 6.65
CA PRO A 203 -4.15 5.25 7.76
C PRO A 203 -3.52 6.51 8.34
N LEU A 204 -2.18 6.58 8.40
CA LEU A 204 -1.45 7.75 8.84
C LEU A 204 -1.51 8.86 7.78
N LEU A 205 -1.30 8.53 6.49
CA LEU A 205 -1.35 9.48 5.37
C LEU A 205 -2.65 10.29 5.32
N LEU A 206 -3.76 9.61 5.65
CA LEU A 206 -5.11 10.18 5.61
C LEU A 206 -5.59 10.68 6.98
N GLY A 207 -4.70 10.84 7.98
CA GLY A 207 -5.06 11.44 9.26
C GLY A 207 -6.11 10.66 10.07
N LEU A 208 -6.18 9.33 9.89
CA LEU A 208 -7.25 8.52 10.47
C LEU A 208 -7.01 8.06 11.90
N LEU A 209 -5.83 8.36 12.46
CA LEU A 209 -5.36 7.87 13.75
C LEU A 209 -5.54 8.96 14.81
N ASP A 210 -6.07 8.58 15.96
CA ASP A 210 -6.21 9.46 17.12
C ASP A 210 -4.85 9.57 17.83
N PRO A 211 -4.26 10.77 17.99
CA PRO A 211 -2.93 10.94 18.58
C PRO A 211 -2.76 10.38 19.99
N VAL A 212 -3.86 10.24 20.74
CA VAL A 212 -3.86 9.70 22.10
C VAL A 212 -4.14 8.20 22.09
N LYS A 213 -5.22 7.76 21.44
CA LYS A 213 -5.65 6.35 21.46
C LYS A 213 -4.77 5.46 20.60
N ASP A 214 -4.29 5.97 19.47
CA ASP A 214 -3.49 5.23 18.49
C ASP A 214 -2.00 5.55 18.61
N ARG A 215 -1.56 6.21 19.69
CA ARG A 215 -0.19 6.73 19.88
C ARG A 215 0.89 5.71 19.53
N GLN A 216 0.74 4.47 20.01
CA GLN A 216 1.73 3.41 19.75
C GLN A 216 1.75 2.97 18.29
N ILE A 217 0.59 2.89 17.63
CA ILE A 217 0.48 2.54 16.21
C ILE A 217 1.11 3.66 15.36
N ILE A 218 0.87 4.93 15.72
CA ILE A 218 1.49 6.09 15.06
C ILE A 218 3.02 5.99 15.15
N LEU A 219 3.57 5.81 16.35
CA LEU A 219 5.03 5.69 16.54
C LEU A 219 5.62 4.50 15.78
N THR A 220 4.95 3.35 15.79
CA THR A 220 5.38 2.19 15.01
C THR A 220 5.35 2.48 13.51
N THR A 221 4.33 3.18 13.02
CA THR A 221 4.20 3.57 11.59
C THR A 221 5.30 4.55 11.20
N ILE A 222 5.66 5.49 12.06
CA ILE A 222 6.75 6.45 11.87
C ILE A 222 8.11 5.76 11.84
N ASP A 223 8.33 4.78 12.73
CA ASP A 223 9.55 3.97 12.73
C ASP A 223 9.72 3.19 11.41
N VAL A 224 8.62 2.65 10.89
CA VAL A 224 8.57 1.98 9.57
C VAL A 224 8.91 2.95 8.45
N ILE A 225 8.31 4.13 8.44
CA ILE A 225 8.62 5.18 7.46
C ILE A 225 10.12 5.46 7.47
N ASN A 226 10.69 5.71 8.65
CA ASN A 226 12.10 6.08 8.80
C ASN A 226 13.06 4.96 8.37
N LYS A 227 12.81 3.70 8.79
CA LYS A 227 13.74 2.59 8.58
C LYS A 227 13.64 1.94 7.21
N GLU A 228 12.42 1.79 6.69
CA GLU A 228 12.13 0.95 5.54
C GLU A 228 11.88 1.75 4.25
N LEU A 229 11.29 2.95 4.36
CA LEU A 229 10.74 3.68 3.19
C LEU A 229 11.46 4.99 2.89
N MET A 230 12.07 5.63 3.89
CA MET A 230 12.72 6.93 3.74
C MET A 230 13.95 6.83 2.84
N THR A 231 14.08 7.75 1.89
CA THR A 231 15.28 7.93 1.06
C THR A 231 15.69 9.41 1.08
N PRO A 232 16.93 9.75 0.66
CA PRO A 232 17.33 11.15 0.49
C PRO A 232 16.49 11.94 -0.53
N TYR A 233 15.71 11.25 -1.36
CA TYR A 233 14.97 11.82 -2.49
C TYR A 233 13.46 11.89 -2.24
N GLY A 234 12.99 11.42 -1.08
CA GLY A 234 11.58 11.24 -0.76
C GLY A 234 11.26 9.81 -0.31
N LEU A 235 9.98 9.52 -0.12
CA LEU A 235 9.50 8.24 0.36
C LEU A 235 9.31 7.24 -0.78
N ALA A 236 10.00 6.10 -0.71
CA ALA A 236 9.87 4.99 -1.64
C ALA A 236 8.53 4.26 -1.48
N SER A 237 7.96 3.77 -2.59
CA SER A 237 6.65 3.09 -2.56
C SER A 237 6.63 1.74 -1.87
N LEU A 238 7.78 1.05 -1.83
CA LEU A 238 7.94 -0.27 -1.23
C LEU A 238 9.29 -0.31 -0.49
N SER A 239 9.34 -1.04 0.61
CA SER A 239 10.56 -1.22 1.41
C SER A 239 11.69 -1.77 0.55
N LYS A 240 12.89 -1.21 0.73
CA LYS A 240 14.14 -1.72 0.14
C LYS A 240 14.47 -3.16 0.53
N SER A 241 13.92 -3.62 1.65
CA SER A 241 14.09 -4.96 2.20
C SER A 241 13.08 -5.96 1.63
N ASP A 242 12.07 -5.49 0.89
CA ASP A 242 11.04 -6.33 0.30
C ASP A 242 11.62 -7.18 -0.85
N PRO A 243 11.30 -8.49 -0.94
CA PRO A 243 11.79 -9.35 -2.03
C PRO A 243 11.34 -8.91 -3.44
N LEU A 244 10.34 -8.03 -3.53
CA LEU A 244 9.81 -7.46 -4.77
C LEU A 244 10.27 -6.02 -5.02
N TYR A 245 11.13 -5.45 -4.16
CA TYR A 245 11.71 -4.13 -4.38
C TYR A 245 12.45 -4.06 -5.72
N ARG A 246 12.09 -3.08 -6.55
CA ARG A 246 12.60 -2.83 -7.91
C ARG A 246 12.44 -4.03 -8.86
N MET A 247 11.57 -4.98 -8.52
CA MET A 247 11.23 -6.11 -9.39
C MET A 247 10.00 -5.79 -10.22
N GLY A 248 9.78 -6.57 -11.27
CA GLY A 248 8.58 -6.42 -12.08
C GLY A 248 8.69 -5.32 -13.12
N GLU A 249 7.58 -4.61 -13.31
CA GLU A 249 7.50 -3.34 -14.05
C GLU A 249 8.16 -2.20 -13.27
N ASP A 250 8.43 -2.41 -11.97
CA ASP A 250 9.04 -1.42 -11.08
C ASP A 250 8.25 -0.11 -11.11
N TYR A 251 6.93 -0.21 -10.94
CA TYR A 251 6.04 0.97 -10.92
C TYR A 251 5.85 1.41 -9.45
N TRP A 252 5.05 0.66 -8.69
CA TRP A 252 4.79 0.86 -7.27
C TRP A 252 5.65 -0.02 -6.36
N ARG A 253 6.78 -0.53 -6.87
CA ARG A 253 7.72 -1.40 -6.16
C ARG A 253 9.05 -0.73 -5.77
N GLY A 254 9.05 0.58 -5.56
CA GLY A 254 10.18 1.29 -4.96
C GLY A 254 10.30 2.74 -5.41
N LYS A 255 9.73 3.11 -6.57
CA LYS A 255 9.78 4.49 -7.07
C LYS A 255 9.09 5.47 -6.11
N ILE A 256 9.48 6.73 -6.23
CA ILE A 256 9.00 7.86 -5.42
C ILE A 256 7.93 8.60 -6.22
N TRP A 257 6.77 8.81 -5.61
CA TRP A 257 5.59 9.39 -6.25
C TRP A 257 5.10 10.63 -5.51
N GLY A 258 4.86 11.71 -6.27
CA GLY A 258 4.55 13.03 -5.70
C GLY A 258 3.28 13.06 -4.84
N ASN A 259 2.19 12.46 -5.33
CA ASN A 259 0.92 12.35 -4.59
C ASN A 259 1.07 11.78 -3.18
N ILE A 260 1.75 10.63 -3.03
CA ILE A 260 1.93 9.99 -1.73
C ILE A 260 2.94 10.73 -0.87
N ASN A 261 3.99 11.29 -1.48
CA ASN A 261 4.99 12.09 -0.77
C ASN A 261 4.38 13.36 -0.17
N LEU A 262 3.46 14.03 -0.90
CA LEU A 262 2.67 15.15 -0.37
C LEU A 262 1.95 14.71 0.91
N LEU A 263 1.10 13.68 0.83
CA LEU A 263 0.32 13.20 1.98
C LEU A 263 1.20 12.80 3.17
N ALA A 264 2.34 12.16 2.91
CA ALA A 264 3.27 11.73 3.95
C ALA A 264 3.92 12.91 4.68
N ILE A 265 4.42 13.91 3.93
CA ILE A 265 4.99 15.13 4.53
C ILE A 265 3.95 15.82 5.41
N GLY A 266 2.72 15.96 4.91
CA GLY A 266 1.67 16.64 5.66
C GLY A 266 1.22 15.87 6.90
N ALA A 267 1.10 14.54 6.80
CA ALA A 267 0.77 13.70 7.94
C ALA A 267 1.87 13.71 9.01
N LEU A 268 3.15 13.57 8.62
CA LEU A 268 4.27 13.62 9.57
C LEU A 268 4.31 14.97 10.29
N ARG A 269 4.15 16.07 9.57
CA ARG A 269 4.11 17.40 10.18
C ARG A 269 2.94 17.58 11.13
N HIS A 270 1.76 17.08 10.76
CA HIS A 270 0.58 17.08 11.62
C HIS A 270 0.81 16.28 12.90
N TYR A 271 1.21 15.00 12.80
CA TYR A 271 1.42 14.15 13.97
C TYR A 271 2.59 14.63 14.83
N GLY A 272 3.66 15.16 14.23
CA GLY A 272 4.75 15.79 14.96
C GLY A 272 4.28 17.00 15.78
N SER A 273 3.40 17.83 15.22
CA SER A 273 2.83 18.97 15.95
C SER A 273 1.85 18.54 17.05
N VAL A 274 0.85 17.72 16.75
CA VAL A 274 -0.19 17.38 17.74
C VAL A 274 0.29 16.43 18.84
N MET A 275 1.40 15.72 18.62
CA MET A 275 2.04 14.88 19.63
C MET A 275 3.21 15.58 20.35
N ASP A 276 3.51 16.83 19.99
CA ASP A 276 4.65 17.60 20.50
C ASP A 276 5.99 16.84 20.36
N ASP A 277 6.24 16.32 19.16
CA ASP A 277 7.42 15.51 18.85
C ASP A 277 8.24 16.16 17.72
N SER A 278 9.36 16.77 18.12
CA SER A 278 10.26 17.47 17.20
C SER A 278 10.94 16.52 16.22
N ILE A 279 11.17 15.25 16.57
CA ILE A 279 11.84 14.28 15.69
C ILE A 279 10.95 13.99 14.48
N ILE A 280 9.65 13.83 14.70
CA ILE A 280 8.68 13.60 13.63
C ILE A 280 8.59 14.85 12.73
N THR A 281 8.61 16.04 13.33
CA THR A 281 8.57 17.32 12.60
C THR A 281 9.83 17.50 11.73
N GLU A 282 11.02 17.26 12.28
CA GLU A 282 12.29 17.28 11.55
C GLU A 282 12.33 16.25 10.42
N MET A 283 11.71 15.07 10.64
CA MET A 283 11.58 14.05 9.60
C MET A 283 10.72 14.55 8.44
N ALA A 284 9.62 15.24 8.72
CA ALA A 284 8.78 15.87 7.69
C ALA A 284 9.54 16.95 6.89
N ASP A 285 10.31 17.80 7.59
CA ASP A 285 11.14 18.84 6.96
C ASP A 285 12.24 18.26 6.07
N SER A 286 12.94 17.24 6.55
CA SER A 286 13.98 16.54 5.80
C SER A 286 13.40 15.89 4.54
N MET A 287 12.26 15.21 4.67
CA MET A 287 11.56 14.57 3.56
C MET A 287 11.09 15.59 2.51
N ARG A 288 10.49 16.72 2.94
CA ARG A 288 10.06 17.83 2.07
C ARG A 288 11.24 18.37 1.27
N LYS A 289 12.35 18.68 1.95
CA LYS A 289 13.57 19.19 1.33
C LYS A 289 14.15 18.20 0.31
N GLY A 290 14.25 16.93 0.67
CA GLY A 290 14.76 15.87 -0.21
C GLY A 290 13.92 15.69 -1.47
N PHE A 291 12.60 15.63 -1.32
CA PHE A 291 11.69 15.49 -2.45
C PHE A 291 11.69 16.71 -3.38
N MET A 292 11.61 17.93 -2.82
CA MET A 292 11.65 19.16 -3.61
C MET A 292 12.96 19.29 -4.39
N LYS A 293 14.10 19.00 -3.75
CA LYS A 293 15.41 18.99 -4.42
C LYS A 293 15.45 17.99 -5.57
N THR A 294 14.87 16.80 -5.38
CA THR A 294 14.82 15.76 -6.41
C THR A 294 14.03 16.21 -7.63
N VAL A 295 12.85 16.81 -7.42
CA VAL A 295 12.03 17.35 -8.51
C VAL A 295 12.77 18.49 -9.22
N GLU A 296 13.39 19.40 -8.47
CA GLU A 296 14.16 20.53 -9.01
C GLU A 296 15.37 20.09 -9.84
N ASP A 297 16.18 19.16 -9.32
CA ASP A 297 17.36 18.63 -10.02
C ASP A 297 16.93 17.87 -11.28
N GLY A 298 15.84 17.11 -11.21
CA GLY A 298 15.20 16.47 -12.36
C GLY A 298 14.78 17.46 -13.44
N PHE A 299 14.09 18.54 -13.05
CA PHE A 299 13.69 19.61 -13.95
C PHE A 299 14.90 20.32 -14.59
N LYS A 300 15.91 20.66 -13.80
CA LYS A 300 17.15 21.30 -14.30
C LYS A 300 17.84 20.43 -15.35
N LYS A 301 17.94 19.12 -15.10
CA LYS A 301 18.65 18.14 -15.94
C LYS A 301 17.88 17.77 -17.21
N LYS A 302 16.56 17.60 -17.13
CA LYS A 302 15.73 17.05 -18.22
C LYS A 302 14.77 18.06 -18.85
N LYS A 303 14.68 19.27 -18.30
CA LYS A 303 13.76 20.36 -18.74
C LYS A 303 12.28 19.96 -18.71
N SER A 304 11.93 19.02 -17.83
CA SER A 304 10.55 18.55 -17.62
C SER A 304 10.35 18.03 -16.20
N ILE A 305 9.10 17.97 -15.78
CA ILE A 305 8.66 17.27 -14.57
C ILE A 305 8.18 15.87 -14.98
N TYR A 306 8.42 14.88 -14.13
CA TYR A 306 8.18 13.47 -14.41
C TYR A 306 7.18 12.87 -13.43
N GLU A 307 6.58 11.77 -13.84
CA GLU A 307 5.57 11.04 -13.07
C GLU A 307 6.09 10.49 -11.74
N ASN A 308 7.32 9.97 -11.74
CA ASN A 308 7.97 9.36 -10.59
C ASN A 308 9.51 9.50 -10.67
N TYR A 309 10.18 9.15 -9.57
CA TYR A 309 11.63 9.27 -9.42
C TYR A 309 12.25 8.00 -8.83
N THR A 310 13.49 7.70 -9.19
CA THR A 310 14.18 6.51 -8.67
C THR A 310 14.60 6.72 -7.20
N PRO A 311 14.44 5.70 -6.34
CA PRO A 311 14.77 5.82 -4.91
C PRO A 311 16.27 5.80 -4.63
N ASP A 312 17.09 5.30 -5.56
CA ASP A 312 18.53 5.14 -5.36
C ASP A 312 19.32 6.39 -5.77
N ARG A 313 18.80 7.16 -6.74
CA ARG A 313 19.51 8.29 -7.37
C ARG A 313 18.67 9.55 -7.55
N GLY A 314 17.37 9.52 -7.25
CA GLY A 314 16.46 10.62 -7.54
C GLY A 314 16.33 10.93 -9.03
N GLU A 315 16.59 9.95 -9.90
CA GLU A 315 16.54 10.18 -11.35
C GLU A 315 15.08 10.20 -11.84
N PRO A 316 14.71 11.14 -12.71
CA PRO A 316 13.35 11.19 -13.26
C PRO A 316 13.02 9.94 -14.09
N ALA A 317 11.82 9.39 -13.90
CA ALA A 317 11.34 8.20 -14.59
C ALA A 317 9.84 8.30 -14.93
N GLY A 318 9.34 7.36 -15.74
CA GLY A 318 7.94 7.36 -16.19
C GLY A 318 7.64 8.45 -17.21
N ALA A 319 6.38 8.85 -17.30
CA ALA A 319 5.90 9.81 -18.30
C ALA A 319 6.45 11.24 -18.08
N ALA A 320 6.62 11.97 -19.18
CA ALA A 320 6.94 13.39 -19.20
C ALA A 320 6.38 14.08 -20.46
N PRO A 321 5.92 15.35 -20.39
CA PRO A 321 5.77 16.15 -19.18
C PRO A 321 4.64 15.63 -18.29
N PHE A 322 4.88 15.57 -16.98
CA PHE A 322 3.89 15.14 -16.00
C PHE A 322 3.61 16.25 -14.99
N THR A 323 2.90 17.28 -15.44
CA THR A 323 2.26 18.29 -14.57
C THR A 323 0.94 17.77 -13.99
N GLY A 324 0.88 16.46 -13.71
CA GLY A 324 -0.19 15.81 -12.95
C GLY A 324 0.11 15.93 -11.45
N TRP A 325 0.03 14.83 -10.70
CA TRP A 325 0.31 14.87 -9.26
C TRP A 325 1.72 15.32 -8.89
N THR A 326 2.70 15.37 -9.80
CA THR A 326 4.02 15.91 -9.46
C THR A 326 3.99 17.44 -9.30
N ALA A 327 2.92 18.10 -9.76
CA ALA A 327 2.67 19.52 -9.50
C ALA A 327 2.54 19.83 -7.99
N VAL A 328 2.33 18.84 -7.12
CA VAL A 328 2.35 19.01 -5.66
C VAL A 328 3.70 19.52 -5.13
N ALA A 329 4.79 19.39 -5.88
CA ALA A 329 6.06 20.04 -5.54
C ALA A 329 5.92 21.57 -5.46
N TYR A 330 4.99 22.16 -6.22
CA TYR A 330 4.66 23.59 -6.12
C TYR A 330 3.93 23.90 -4.81
N VAL A 331 2.94 23.09 -4.41
CA VAL A 331 2.24 23.23 -3.12
C VAL A 331 3.23 23.18 -1.97
N LEU A 332 4.14 22.20 -1.99
CA LEU A 332 5.22 22.06 -1.02
C LEU A 332 6.20 23.23 -1.06
N ALA A 333 6.36 23.93 -2.18
CA ALA A 333 7.23 25.11 -2.27
C ALA A 333 6.58 26.39 -1.73
N THR A 334 5.26 26.51 -1.82
CA THR A 334 4.53 27.74 -1.48
C THR A 334 3.88 27.73 -0.10
N GLU A 335 3.58 26.55 0.46
CA GLU A 335 2.87 26.42 1.73
C GLU A 335 3.69 25.63 2.75
N GLU A 336 4.45 26.34 3.59
CA GLU A 336 5.36 25.74 4.58
C GLU A 336 4.64 25.26 5.85
N ASP A 337 3.50 25.86 6.18
CA ASP A 337 2.81 25.70 7.47
C ASP A 337 1.78 24.55 7.48
N ASN A 338 1.82 23.63 6.52
CA ASN A 338 0.93 22.47 6.42
C ASN A 338 -0.57 22.73 6.22
N HIS A 339 -0.99 23.99 6.04
CA HIS A 339 -2.41 24.36 6.03
C HIS A 339 -3.24 23.60 4.99
N TRP A 340 -2.66 23.30 3.83
CA TRP A 340 -3.29 22.47 2.80
C TRP A 340 -3.71 21.08 3.33
N TRP A 341 -2.89 20.45 4.16
CA TRP A 341 -3.16 19.10 4.67
C TRP A 341 -4.25 19.15 5.72
N GLU A 342 -4.16 20.08 6.66
CA GLU A 342 -5.15 20.25 7.73
C GLU A 342 -6.53 20.59 7.19
N LYS A 343 -6.60 21.39 6.12
CA LYS A 343 -7.85 21.67 5.40
C LYS A 343 -8.39 20.45 4.64
N ALA A 344 -7.51 19.71 3.96
CA ALA A 344 -7.93 18.61 3.08
C ALA A 344 -8.35 17.36 3.86
N VAL A 345 -7.54 16.97 4.85
CA VAL A 345 -7.79 15.79 5.69
C VAL A 345 -8.72 16.13 6.86
N GLY A 346 -8.68 17.39 7.31
CA GLY A 346 -9.32 17.83 8.53
C GLY A 346 -8.46 17.52 9.75
N THR A 347 -8.69 18.24 10.83
CA THR A 347 -8.26 17.76 12.14
C THR A 347 -9.14 16.57 12.51
N PRO A 348 -8.57 15.46 13.01
CA PRO A 348 -9.39 14.44 13.67
C PRO A 348 -10.26 15.17 14.68
N SER A 349 -11.57 14.90 14.66
CA SER A 349 -12.42 15.34 15.75
C SER A 349 -11.97 14.57 16.99
N VAL A 350 -10.93 15.07 17.66
CA VAL A 350 -10.69 14.79 19.08
C VAL A 350 -12.04 15.12 19.68
N ASP A 351 -12.69 14.10 20.22
CA ASP A 351 -14.04 14.18 20.75
C ASP A 351 -14.16 15.43 21.62
N GLN A 352 -14.73 16.51 21.06
CA GLN A 352 -14.87 17.80 21.73
C GLN A 352 -15.93 17.71 22.85
N THR A 353 -16.42 16.52 23.18
CA THR A 353 -17.34 16.28 24.30
C THR A 353 -16.68 16.37 25.69
N ARG A 354 -15.42 16.80 25.78
CA ARG A 354 -14.89 17.41 27.01
C ARG A 354 -14.10 18.70 26.74
N PRO A 355 -14.78 19.85 26.66
CA PRO A 355 -14.18 21.09 27.11
C PRO A 355 -14.20 21.11 28.64
N GLU A 356 -13.16 21.67 29.27
CA GLU A 356 -13.04 21.93 30.72
C GLU A 356 -12.61 20.75 31.60
N ARG A 357 -11.29 20.62 31.80
CA ARG A 357 -10.59 20.64 33.11
C ARG A 357 -9.19 20.06 32.97
N TYR A 358 -8.28 20.89 32.46
CA TYR A 358 -6.91 20.94 32.97
C TYR A 358 -6.60 22.42 33.22
N VAL A 359 -7.40 23.01 34.12
CA VAL A 359 -6.92 24.18 34.86
C VAL A 359 -6.07 23.60 35.98
N SER A 360 -4.85 24.11 36.05
CA SER A 360 -3.93 23.95 37.17
C SER A 360 -4.66 24.06 38.51
N ASP A 361 -4.61 22.99 39.30
CA ASP A 361 -4.66 23.13 40.74
C ASP A 361 -3.31 22.62 41.27
N GLU A 362 -2.64 23.53 41.96
CA GLU A 362 -1.32 23.42 42.57
C GLU A 362 -1.21 22.21 43.53
N LEU A 363 -0.08 21.48 43.44
CA LEU A 363 0.89 21.25 44.52
C LEU A 363 2.10 20.45 44.01
#